data_AF-A0A383CU69-F1
#
_entry.id   AF-A0A383CU69-F1
#
_cell.length_a   1.000
_cell.length_b   1.000
_cell.length_c   1.000
_cell.angle_alpha   90.00
_cell.angle_beta   90.00
_cell.angle_gamma   90.00
#
_symmetry.space_group_name_H-M   'P 1'
#
loop_
_entity.id
_entity.type
_entity.pdbx_description
1 polymer ?
#
loop_
_entity_poly.entity_id
_entity_poly.type
_entity_poly.pdbx_seq_one_letter_code
_entity_poly.pdbx_strand_id
1 'polypeptide(L)'
;EAMGFVKPGEGGPWFAEMHSAPGGKFPINTNGGGLSYTHTGMYGMFAILESVRQLRGEAEAQVDGVETSLVHAPGGMFSATSTLILGNQ
;
A
#
# COMPACT_ATOMS: atom_id res chain seq x y z
N GLU A 1 -0.31 7.38 -9.44
CA GLU A 1 -0.35 8.70 -10.10
C GLU A 1 0.04 9.83 -9.14
N ALA A 2 -0.79 10.22 -8.17
CA ALA A 2 -0.49 11.34 -7.26
C ALA A 2 0.82 11.20 -6.46
N MET A 3 1.23 9.97 -6.15
CA MET A 3 2.51 9.67 -5.48
C MET A 3 3.72 9.61 -6.43
N GLY A 4 3.54 9.84 -7.74
CA GLY A 4 4.63 9.88 -8.72
C GLY A 4 5.15 8.54 -9.25
N PHE A 5 4.65 7.39 -8.77
CA PHE A 5 5.08 6.06 -9.24
C PHE A 5 4.75 5.75 -10.71
N VAL A 6 3.74 6.43 -11.26
CA VAL A 6 3.30 6.35 -12.66
C VAL A 6 2.80 7.73 -13.08
N LYS A 7 2.82 8.04 -14.39
CA LYS A 7 2.34 9.36 -14.86
C LYS A 7 0.81 9.46 -14.74
N PRO A 8 0.24 10.68 -14.75
CA PRO A 8 -1.21 10.87 -14.78
C PRO A 8 -1.87 10.11 -15.94
N GLY A 9 -2.93 9.37 -15.64
CA GLY A 9 -3.66 8.53 -16.61
C GLY A 9 -3.04 7.17 -16.91
N GLU A 10 -1.83 6.87 -16.42
CA GLU A 10 -1.16 5.57 -16.64
C GLU A 10 -1.48 4.54 -15.55
N GLY A 11 -2.21 4.90 -14.48
CA GLY A 11 -2.50 4.00 -13.37
C GLY A 11 -3.33 2.78 -13.77
N GLY A 12 -4.41 2.97 -14.53
CA GLY A 12 -5.28 1.87 -14.99
C GLY A 12 -4.52 0.81 -15.79
N PRO A 13 -3.84 1.17 -16.89
CA PRO A 13 -3.00 0.25 -17.65
C PRO A 13 -1.94 -0.45 -16.80
N TRP A 14 -1.29 0.29 -15.90
CA TRP A 14 -0.27 -0.28 -15.02
C TRP A 14 -0.81 -1.36 -14.06
N PHE A 15 -2.01 -1.18 -13.50
CA PHE A 15 -2.65 -2.22 -12.69
C PHE A 15 -3.13 -3.41 -13.54
N ALA A 16 -3.56 -3.18 -14.78
CA ALA A 16 -3.98 -4.25 -15.70
C ALA A 16 -2.83 -5.21 -16.08
N GLU A 17 -1.58 -4.73 -16.01
CA GLU A 17 -0.38 -5.54 -16.19
C GLU A 17 0.03 -6.33 -14.92
N MET A 18 -0.79 -6.33 -13.87
CA MET A 18 -0.59 -7.10 -12.63
C MET A 18 0.66 -6.70 -11.82
N HIS A 19 1.19 -5.48 -12.01
CA HIS A 19 2.40 -5.01 -11.30
C HIS A 19 2.27 -5.01 -9.77
N SER A 20 1.04 -4.89 -9.24
CA SER A 20 0.77 -4.89 -7.79
C SER A 20 0.14 -6.16 -7.24
N ALA A 21 -0.04 -7.19 -8.07
CA ALA A 21 -0.56 -8.48 -7.63
C ALA A 21 0.47 -9.21 -6.74
N PRO A 22 0.09 -10.29 -6.03
CA PRO A 22 1.06 -11.17 -5.39
C PRO A 22 2.14 -11.63 -6.39
N GLY A 23 3.42 -11.44 -6.05
CA GLY A 23 4.56 -11.70 -6.95
C GLY A 23 4.84 -10.60 -8.00
N GLY A 24 4.02 -9.55 -8.05
CA GLY A 24 4.25 -8.38 -8.88
C GLY A 24 5.41 -7.52 -8.37
N LYS A 25 5.92 -6.63 -9.23
CA LYS A 25 7.10 -5.81 -8.94
C LYS A 25 6.89 -4.71 -7.90
N PHE A 26 5.64 -4.36 -7.59
CA PHE A 26 5.31 -3.30 -6.65
C PHE A 26 4.03 -3.63 -5.88
N PRO A 27 4.13 -4.51 -4.86
CA PRO A 27 2.98 -4.98 -4.07
C PRO A 27 2.25 -3.81 -3.38
N ILE A 28 0.92 -3.78 -3.47
CA ILE A 28 0.07 -2.75 -2.83
C ILE A 28 -1.06 -3.44 -2.07
N ASN A 29 -1.34 -2.97 -0.85
CA ASN A 29 -2.44 -3.48 -0.01
C ASN A 29 -2.39 -5.02 0.13
N THR A 30 -1.25 -5.56 0.54
CA THR A 30 -0.99 -7.00 0.69
C THR A 30 -1.95 -7.72 1.64
N ASN A 31 -2.57 -6.99 2.59
CA ASN A 31 -3.64 -7.53 3.42
C ASN A 31 -5.02 -7.58 2.75
N GLY A 32 -5.18 -7.04 1.53
CA GLY A 32 -6.45 -6.88 0.82
C GLY A 32 -7.04 -5.46 0.89
N GLY A 33 -6.45 -4.57 1.70
CA GLY A 33 -6.86 -3.17 1.81
C GLY A 33 -8.30 -2.97 2.28
N GLY A 34 -8.80 -1.74 2.15
CA GLY A 34 -10.19 -1.41 2.50
C GLY A 34 -11.25 -2.14 1.68
N LEU A 35 -10.88 -2.74 0.55
CA LEU A 35 -11.80 -3.43 -0.36
C LEU A 35 -12.10 -4.87 0.08
N SER A 36 -11.15 -5.56 0.70
CA SER A 36 -11.27 -7.00 0.96
C SER A 36 -10.88 -7.43 2.38
N TYR A 37 -10.20 -6.58 3.15
CA TYR A 37 -9.83 -6.89 4.53
C TYR A 37 -10.85 -6.33 5.53
N THR A 38 -10.87 -5.01 5.72
CA THR A 38 -11.79 -4.32 6.62
C THR A 38 -11.79 -2.82 6.30
N HIS A 39 -12.89 -2.12 6.61
CA HIS A 39 -12.94 -0.67 6.50
C HIS A 39 -13.91 -0.07 7.52
N THR A 40 -13.45 0.05 8.76
CA THR A 40 -14.26 0.58 9.87
C THR A 40 -14.35 2.12 9.89
N GLY A 41 -13.68 2.80 8.96
CA GLY A 41 -13.55 4.26 8.89
C GLY A 41 -12.29 4.63 8.12
N MET A 42 -11.73 5.83 8.33
CA MET A 42 -10.45 6.22 7.73
C MET A 42 -9.34 5.21 8.10
N TYR A 43 -9.01 4.33 7.15
CA TYR A 43 -8.33 3.04 7.28
C TYR A 43 -6.85 3.06 7.75
N GLY A 44 -6.31 4.22 8.12
CA GLY A 44 -4.86 4.44 8.27
C GLY A 44 -4.14 3.43 9.19
N MET A 45 -4.73 3.06 10.33
CA MET A 45 -4.09 2.15 11.29
C MET A 45 -3.91 0.72 10.75
N PHE A 46 -4.82 0.24 9.91
CA PHE A 46 -4.72 -1.10 9.33
C PHE A 46 -3.64 -1.17 8.25
N ALA A 47 -3.46 -0.08 7.48
CA ALA A 47 -2.36 0.03 6.53
C ALA A 47 -1.00 0.07 7.25
N ILE A 48 -0.89 0.85 8.34
CA ILE A 48 0.33 0.90 9.17
C ILE A 48 0.64 -0.48 9.76
N LEU A 49 -0.37 -1.18 10.30
CA LEU A 49 -0.18 -2.52 10.87
C LEU A 49 0.36 -3.50 9.84
N GLU A 50 -0.18 -3.49 8.62
CA GLU A 50 0.30 -4.37 7.55
C GLU A 50 1.72 -4.01 7.14
N SER A 51 2.05 -2.72 6.99
CA SER A 51 3.43 -2.30 6.71
C SER A 51 4.41 -2.78 7.79
N VAL A 52 4.04 -2.70 9.08
CA VAL A 52 4.87 -3.19 10.17
C VAL A 52 5.04 -4.71 10.11
N ARG A 53 3.98 -5.47 9.83
CA ARG A 53 4.06 -6.93 9.67
C ARG A 53 4.98 -7.32 8.52
N GLN A 54 4.83 -6.66 7.36
CA GLN A 54 5.67 -6.87 6.18
C GLN A 54 7.15 -6.62 6.52
N LEU A 55 7.45 -5.46 7.11
CA LEU A 55 8.80 -5.06 7.50
C LEU A 55 9.46 -5.98 8.55
N ARG A 56 8.66 -6.69 9.34
CA ARG A 56 9.12 -7.67 10.34
C ARG A 56 9.22 -9.11 9.83
N GLY A 57 8.72 -9.40 8.63
CA GLY A 57 8.63 -10.78 8.14
C GLY A 57 7.49 -11.59 8.78
N GLU A 58 6.45 -10.93 9.27
CA GLU A 58 5.33 -11.52 10.02
C GLU A 58 3.99 -11.40 9.27
N ALA A 59 3.99 -10.99 7.99
CA ALA A 59 2.76 -10.84 7.22
C ALA A 59 2.29 -12.17 6.62
N GLU A 60 0.97 -12.36 6.52
CA GLU A 60 0.37 -13.55 5.91
C GLU A 60 0.73 -13.67 4.42
N ALA A 61 0.62 -12.55 3.68
CA ALA A 61 1.05 -12.43 2.29
C ALA A 61 2.40 -11.72 2.22
N GLN A 62 3.43 -12.35 2.79
CA GLN A 62 4.76 -11.75 2.94
C GLN A 62 5.39 -11.38 1.59
N VAL A 63 5.96 -10.17 1.53
CA VAL A 63 6.81 -9.70 0.44
C VAL A 63 8.27 -9.99 0.79
N ASP A 64 8.98 -10.65 -0.12
CA ASP A 64 10.39 -11.01 0.05
C ASP A 64 11.28 -9.77 0.08
N GLY A 65 12.19 -9.71 1.07
CA GLY A 65 13.25 -8.70 1.12
C GLY A 65 12.76 -7.26 1.27
N VAL A 66 11.57 -7.03 1.83
CA VAL A 66 11.04 -5.69 2.04
C VAL A 66 11.80 -4.95 3.15
N GLU A 67 12.45 -3.84 2.80
CA GLU A 67 13.18 -2.98 3.75
C GLU A 67 12.50 -1.64 4.00
N THR A 68 11.61 -1.24 3.09
CA THR A 68 10.88 0.02 3.16
C THR A 68 9.45 -0.18 2.72
N SER A 69 8.50 0.43 3.45
CA SER A 69 7.08 0.41 3.14
C SER A 69 6.52 1.82 3.17
N LEU A 70 5.67 2.15 2.20
CA LEU A 70 4.97 3.43 2.12
C LEU A 70 3.50 3.23 2.49
N VAL A 71 3.02 4.03 3.43
CA VAL A 71 1.61 4.14 3.77
C VAL A 71 1.10 5.49 3.32
N HIS A 72 0.02 5.50 2.53
CA HIS A 72 -0.65 6.72 2.11
C HIS A 72 -2.13 6.65 2.42
N ALA A 73 -2.63 7.70 3.07
CA ALA A 73 -4.03 7.82 3.49
C ALA A 73 -4.61 9.16 3.02
N PRO A 74 -5.40 9.17 1.93
CA PRO A 74 -6.22 10.32 1.58
C PRO A 74 -7.42 10.43 2.52
N GLY A 75 -7.79 11.67 2.88
CA GLY A 75 -8.92 11.99 3.75
C GLY A 75 -9.82 13.07 3.17
N GLY A 76 -11.07 13.11 3.64
CA GLY A 76 -12.09 13.97 3.08
C GLY A 76 -12.30 13.71 1.59
N MET A 77 -12.61 14.76 0.83
CA MET A 77 -12.70 14.71 -0.64
C MET A 77 -11.35 15.12 -1.24
N PHE A 78 -10.29 14.39 -0.89
CA PHE A 78 -8.89 14.69 -1.21
C PHE A 78 -8.36 16.02 -0.66
N SER A 79 -8.99 16.55 0.39
CA SER A 79 -8.61 17.84 1.01
C SER A 79 -7.51 17.71 2.06
N ALA A 80 -7.24 16.48 2.53
CA ALA A 80 -6.15 16.18 3.45
C ALA A 80 -5.52 14.85 3.04
N THR A 81 -4.20 14.74 3.21
CA THR A 81 -3.48 13.48 3.01
C THR A 81 -2.45 13.29 4.11
N SER A 82 -2.12 12.04 4.40
CA SER A 82 -0.99 11.68 5.24
C SER A 82 -0.17 10.61 4.54
N THR A 83 1.14 10.75 4.57
CA THR A 83 2.09 9.80 3.98
C THR A 83 3.15 9.46 5.00
N LEU A 84 3.42 8.17 5.19
CA LEU A 84 4.47 7.64 6.05
C LEU A 84 5.39 6.77 5.22
N ILE A 85 6.68 6.86 5.50
CA ILE A 85 7.69 5.92 5.02
C ILE A 85 8.24 5.22 6.26
N LEU A 86 8.12 3.89 6.28
CA LEU A 86 8.55 3.03 7.37
C LEU A 86 9.71 2.16 6.88
N GLY A 87 10.71 1.95 7.72
CA GLY A 87 11.84 1.06 7.46
C GLY A 87 12.08 0.10 8.63
N ASN A 88 12.89 -0.93 8.38
CA ASN A 88 13.29 -1.94 9.38
C ASN A 88 14.79 -1.87 9.76
N GLN A 89 15.41 -0.70 9.56
CA GLN A 89 16.80 -0.40 9.92
C GLN A 89 16.86 0.65 11.04
#